data_AF-A0A430QBD1-F1
#
_entry.id   AF-A0A430QBD1-F1
#
_cell.length_a   1.000
_cell.length_b   1.000
_cell.length_c   1.000
_cell.angle_alpha   90.00
_cell.angle_beta   90.00
_cell.angle_gamma   90.00
#
_symmetry.space_group_name_H-M   'P 1'
#
loop_
_entity.id
_entity.type
_entity.pdbx_description
1 polymer ?
#
loop_
_entity_poly.entity_id
_entity_poly.type
_entity_poly.pdbx_seq_one_letter_code
_entity_poly.pdbx_strand_id
1 'polypeptide(L)'
;MLLSSESWTKVFILCNCSFVVFGVVLLALGIQPQITLNQFRTILQNAKPEIFLVVSISGGLGVLGSFVGIYGHSKKHKMIIYLNIFVLFIVTCIWIGMASTVALTEDRLVNSSLSSTVKEYDKRVDYRMEFDHLQKSFHCCGANSENDYRHPQYTRSVLTPASCKYDRFAYPKVSQ
;
A
#
# COMPACT_ATOMS: atom_id res chain seq x y z
N MET A 1 -3.46 -42.86 -12.45
CA MET A 1 -3.47 -42.11 -11.17
C MET A 1 -4.78 -41.33 -11.08
N LEU A 2 -5.86 -42.03 -10.72
CA LEU A 2 -7.21 -41.44 -10.66
C LEU A 2 -7.39 -40.86 -9.26
N LEU A 3 -7.30 -39.53 -9.13
CA LEU A 3 -7.70 -38.86 -7.90
C LEU A 3 -9.18 -39.15 -7.63
N SER A 4 -9.46 -39.76 -6.48
CA SER A 4 -10.82 -39.96 -5.96
C SER A 4 -11.59 -38.63 -5.92
N SER A 5 -12.90 -38.66 -6.18
CA SER A 5 -13.78 -37.49 -6.10
C SER A 5 -13.71 -36.79 -4.74
N GLU A 6 -13.45 -37.53 -3.66
CA GLU A 6 -13.22 -36.97 -2.32
C GLU A 6 -11.97 -36.09 -2.24
N SER A 7 -10.91 -36.42 -2.99
CA SER A 7 -9.66 -35.67 -2.96
C SER A 7 -9.81 -34.29 -3.59
N TRP A 8 -10.57 -34.18 -4.69
CA TRP A 8 -10.82 -32.90 -5.37
C TRP A 8 -11.61 -31.92 -4.50
N THR A 9 -12.60 -32.41 -3.75
CA THR A 9 -13.37 -31.59 -2.79
C THR A 9 -12.47 -31.04 -1.69
N LYS A 10 -11.58 -31.87 -1.12
CA LYS A 10 -10.64 -31.40 -0.08
C LYS A 10 -9.71 -30.33 -0.64
N VAL A 11 -9.19 -30.50 -1.85
CA VAL A 11 -8.34 -29.50 -2.52
C VAL A 11 -9.10 -28.19 -2.76
N PHE A 12 -10.36 -28.24 -3.22
CA PHE A 12 -11.18 -27.05 -3.42
C PHE A 12 -11.39 -26.26 -2.12
N ILE A 13 -11.73 -26.94 -1.02
CA ILE A 13 -11.93 -26.30 0.28
C ILE A 13 -10.61 -25.69 0.79
N LEU A 14 -9.51 -26.44 0.71
CA LEU A 14 -8.18 -25.94 1.10
C LEU A 14 -7.78 -24.70 0.31
N CYS A 15 -8.01 -24.68 -1.00
CA CYS A 15 -7.73 -23.54 -1.85
C CYS A 15 -8.53 -22.30 -1.42
N ASN A 16 -9.85 -22.44 -1.22
CA ASN A 16 -10.69 -21.33 -0.75
C ASN A 16 -10.26 -20.84 0.65
N CYS A 17 -9.90 -21.73 1.58
CA CYS A 17 -9.36 -21.34 2.88
C CYS A 17 -8.06 -20.52 2.75
N SER A 18 -7.15 -20.92 1.85
CA SER A 18 -5.95 -20.14 1.57
C SER A 18 -6.30 -18.75 1.00
N PHE A 19 -7.26 -18.65 0.09
CA PHE A 19 -7.73 -17.36 -0.44
C PHE A 19 -8.35 -16.46 0.63
N VAL A 20 -9.02 -17.02 1.64
CA VAL A 20 -9.47 -16.23 2.81
C VAL A 20 -8.27 -15.63 3.54
N VAL A 21 -7.25 -16.44 3.84
CA VAL A 21 -6.04 -15.95 4.55
C VAL A 21 -5.33 -14.88 3.72
N PHE A 22 -5.05 -15.14 2.44
CA PHE A 22 -4.41 -14.16 1.55
C PHE A 22 -5.26 -12.90 1.37
N GLY A 23 -6.56 -13.04 1.21
CA GLY A 23 -7.48 -11.90 1.06
C GLY A 23 -7.53 -11.01 2.30
N VAL A 24 -7.49 -11.58 3.51
CA VAL A 24 -7.41 -10.82 4.77
C VAL A 24 -6.08 -10.09 4.89
N VAL A 25 -4.96 -10.74 4.54
CA VAL A 25 -3.64 -10.09 4.53
C VAL A 25 -3.62 -8.92 3.55
N LEU A 26 -4.12 -9.11 2.33
CA LEU A 26 -4.19 -8.05 1.33
C LEU A 26 -5.13 -6.91 1.73
N LEU A 27 -6.26 -7.22 2.38
CA LEU A 27 -7.11 -6.18 2.98
C LEU A 27 -6.33 -5.33 3.99
N ALA A 28 -5.61 -5.95 4.92
CA ALA A 28 -4.81 -5.22 5.89
C ALA A 28 -3.72 -4.38 5.23
N LEU A 29 -2.99 -4.96 4.26
CA LEU A 29 -1.95 -4.26 3.49
C LEU A 29 -2.50 -3.16 2.59
N GLY A 30 -3.76 -3.24 2.14
CA GLY A 30 -4.42 -2.19 1.37
C GLY A 30 -4.93 -1.04 2.24
N ILE A 31 -5.46 -1.35 3.43
CA ILE A 31 -6.07 -0.35 4.33
C ILE A 31 -5.01 0.45 5.10
N GLN A 32 -3.98 -0.21 5.63
CA GLN A 32 -2.97 0.43 6.50
C GLN A 32 -2.29 1.63 5.81
N PRO A 33 -1.77 1.53 4.58
CA PRO A 33 -1.15 2.67 3.89
C PRO A 33 -2.15 3.79 3.61
N GLN A 34 -3.42 3.48 3.31
CA GLN A 34 -4.42 4.52 3.06
C GLN A 34 -4.69 5.37 4.30
N ILE A 35 -4.75 4.75 5.49
CA ILE A 35 -4.92 5.47 6.75
C ILE A 35 -3.72 6.39 6.95
N THR A 36 -2.50 5.88 6.80
CA THR A 36 -1.28 6.65 6.97
C THR A 36 -1.16 7.79 5.96
N LEU A 37 -1.38 7.53 4.67
CA LEU A 37 -1.36 8.57 3.62
C LEU A 37 -2.45 9.63 3.83
N ASN A 38 -3.57 9.28 4.45
CA ASN A 38 -4.62 10.23 4.77
C ASN A 38 -4.23 11.19 5.90
N GLN A 39 -3.32 10.80 6.80
CA GLN A 39 -2.77 11.69 7.84
C GLN A 39 -1.86 12.78 7.25
N PHE A 40 -1.24 12.52 6.10
CA PHE A 40 -0.32 13.44 5.41
C PHE A 40 -0.94 14.06 4.14
N ARG A 41 -2.27 14.16 4.11
CA ARG A 41 -3.01 14.54 2.90
C ARG A 41 -2.63 15.93 2.40
N THR A 42 -2.26 16.84 3.30
CA THR A 42 -1.95 18.23 2.98
C THR A 42 -0.63 18.35 2.22
N ILE A 43 0.42 17.66 2.69
CA ILE A 43 1.73 17.62 2.00
C ILE A 43 1.73 16.71 0.76
N LEU A 44 0.86 15.69 0.72
CA LEU A 44 0.70 14.83 -0.45
C LEU A 44 -0.20 15.45 -1.53
N GLN A 45 -0.86 16.59 -1.30
CA GLN A 45 -1.75 17.22 -2.27
C GLN A 45 -2.80 16.26 -2.88
N ASN A 46 -3.33 15.34 -2.07
CA ASN A 46 -4.20 14.23 -2.51
C ASN A 46 -3.58 13.20 -3.48
N ALA A 47 -2.26 13.17 -3.64
CA ALA A 47 -1.56 12.10 -4.37
C ALA A 47 -1.63 10.78 -3.56
N LYS A 48 -2.77 10.10 -3.66
CA LYS A 48 -2.97 8.77 -3.09
C LYS A 48 -2.83 7.74 -4.21
N PRO A 49 -1.87 6.80 -4.14
CA PRO A 49 -1.77 5.73 -5.09
C PRO A 49 -3.07 4.89 -5.10
N GLU A 50 -3.72 4.79 -6.25
CA GLU A 50 -4.98 4.03 -6.41
C GLU A 50 -4.78 2.53 -6.13
N ILE A 51 -3.55 2.05 -6.23
CA ILE A 51 -3.19 0.64 -6.02
C ILE A 51 -3.64 0.12 -4.64
N PHE A 52 -3.52 0.93 -3.58
CA PHE A 52 -3.92 0.50 -2.24
C PHE A 52 -5.44 0.27 -2.13
N LEU A 53 -6.23 1.07 -2.85
CA LEU A 53 -7.68 0.91 -2.92
C LEU A 53 -8.05 -0.37 -3.67
N VAL A 54 -7.42 -0.60 -4.83
CA VAL A 54 -7.66 -1.81 -5.64
C VAL A 54 -7.26 -3.08 -4.88
N VAL A 55 -6.12 -3.06 -4.18
CA VAL A 55 -5.67 -4.15 -3.30
C VAL A 55 -6.71 -4.43 -2.21
N SER A 56 -7.20 -3.39 -1.53
CA SER A 56 -8.20 -3.55 -0.47
C SER A 56 -9.52 -4.13 -1.01
N ILE A 57 -10.04 -3.61 -2.12
CA ILE A 57 -11.32 -4.06 -2.68
C ILE A 57 -11.20 -5.51 -3.19
N SER A 58 -10.12 -5.82 -3.93
CA SER A 58 -9.89 -7.17 -4.46
C SER A 58 -9.64 -8.20 -3.34
N GLY A 59 -8.95 -7.81 -2.27
CA GLY A 59 -8.81 -8.64 -1.06
C GLY A 59 -10.15 -8.98 -0.43
N GLY A 60 -11.02 -7.98 -0.24
CA GLY A 60 -12.37 -8.18 0.29
C GLY A 60 -13.24 -9.05 -0.60
N LEU A 61 -13.19 -8.83 -1.92
CA LEU A 61 -13.90 -9.67 -2.88
C LEU A 61 -13.40 -11.12 -2.86
N GLY A 62 -12.09 -11.34 -2.71
CA GLY A 62 -11.49 -12.68 -2.56
C GLY A 62 -11.99 -13.40 -1.32
N VAL A 63 -12.05 -12.73 -0.17
CA VAL A 63 -12.58 -13.29 1.09
C VAL A 63 -14.06 -13.65 0.94
N LEU A 64 -14.90 -12.72 0.47
CA LEU A 64 -16.33 -12.96 0.27
C LEU A 64 -16.58 -14.08 -0.74
N GLY A 65 -15.88 -14.04 -1.87
CA GLY A 65 -15.94 -15.07 -2.91
C GLY A 65 -15.59 -16.45 -2.36
N SER A 66 -14.57 -16.54 -1.51
CA SER A 66 -14.15 -17.81 -0.90
C SER A 66 -15.20 -18.39 0.05
N PHE A 67 -15.83 -17.56 0.89
CA PHE A 67 -16.94 -17.99 1.73
C PHE A 67 -18.13 -18.49 0.91
N VAL A 68 -18.48 -17.78 -0.17
CA VAL A 68 -19.53 -18.20 -1.10
C VAL A 68 -19.18 -19.53 -1.79
N GLY A 69 -17.90 -19.76 -2.10
CA GLY A 69 -17.42 -21.03 -2.67
C GLY A 69 -17.61 -22.22 -1.73
N ILE A 70 -17.19 -22.08 -0.48
CA ILE A 70 -17.32 -23.11 0.56
C ILE A 70 -18.81 -23.41 0.83
N TYR A 71 -19.64 -22.36 0.90
CA TYR A 71 -21.09 -22.50 1.07
C TYR A 71 -21.77 -23.15 -0.15
N GLY A 72 -21.39 -22.72 -1.36
CA GLY A 72 -21.92 -23.25 -2.62
C GLY A 72 -21.63 -24.73 -2.80
N HIS A 73 -20.43 -25.17 -2.41
CA HIS A 73 -20.07 -26.58 -2.36
C HIS A 73 -20.94 -27.36 -1.37
N SER A 74 -21.18 -26.82 -0.17
CA SER A 74 -22.02 -27.45 0.86
C SER A 74 -23.46 -27.68 0.40
N LYS A 75 -24.00 -26.79 -0.44
CA LYS A 75 -25.34 -26.92 -1.04
C LYS A 75 -25.37 -27.69 -2.37
N LYS A 76 -24.24 -28.24 -2.83
CA LYS A 76 -24.09 -29.00 -4.10
C LYS A 76 -24.56 -28.23 -5.35
N HIS A 77 -24.55 -26.90 -5.32
CA HIS A 77 -24.94 -26.08 -6.46
C HIS A 77 -23.76 -25.91 -7.43
N LYS A 78 -23.72 -26.73 -8.49
CA LYS A 78 -22.64 -26.74 -9.48
C LYS A 78 -22.38 -25.35 -10.10
N MET A 79 -23.43 -24.58 -10.40
CA MET A 79 -23.31 -23.22 -10.95
C MET A 79 -22.52 -22.27 -10.04
N ILE A 80 -22.75 -22.33 -8.72
CA ILE A 80 -22.07 -21.46 -7.76
C ILE A 80 -20.58 -21.81 -7.70
N ILE A 81 -20.23 -23.08 -7.83
CA ILE A 81 -18.83 -23.54 -7.85
C ILE A 81 -18.12 -23.00 -9.10
N TYR A 82 -18.73 -23.10 -10.29
CA TYR A 82 -18.13 -22.55 -11.51
C TYR A 82 -17.96 -21.03 -11.47
N LEU A 83 -18.97 -20.31 -10.96
CA LEU A 83 -18.89 -18.87 -10.76
C LEU A 83 -17.81 -18.47 -9.75
N ASN A 84 -17.67 -19.20 -8.64
CA ASN A 84 -16.62 -18.97 -7.65
C ASN A 84 -15.23 -19.13 -8.29
N ILE A 85 -14.99 -20.21 -9.04
CA ILE A 85 -13.70 -20.43 -9.72
C ILE A 85 -13.39 -19.29 -10.68
N PHE A 86 -14.39 -18.85 -11.47
CA PHE A 86 -14.21 -17.74 -12.41
C PHE A 86 -13.88 -16.41 -11.70
N VAL A 87 -14.58 -16.09 -10.61
CA VAL A 87 -14.32 -14.88 -9.83
C VAL A 87 -12.94 -14.92 -9.18
N LEU A 88 -12.56 -16.04 -8.54
CA LEU A 88 -11.24 -16.18 -7.92
C LEU A 88 -10.11 -16.14 -8.96
N PHE A 89 -10.34 -16.65 -10.17
CA PHE A 89 -9.39 -16.50 -11.27
C PHE A 89 -9.16 -15.03 -11.63
N ILE A 90 -10.23 -14.24 -11.80
CA ILE A 90 -10.10 -12.80 -12.07
C ILE A 90 -9.36 -12.07 -10.93
N VAL A 91 -9.72 -12.35 -9.68
CA VAL A 91 -9.06 -11.77 -8.50
C VAL A 91 -7.57 -12.10 -8.51
N THR A 92 -7.21 -13.34 -8.84
CA THR A 92 -5.81 -13.77 -8.93
C THR A 92 -5.06 -13.02 -10.04
N CYS A 93 -5.67 -12.83 -11.20
CA CYS A 93 -5.09 -12.02 -12.28
C CYS A 93 -4.82 -10.56 -11.83
N ILE A 94 -5.76 -9.97 -11.08
CA ILE A 94 -5.58 -8.63 -10.51
C ILE A 94 -4.40 -8.62 -9.52
N TRP A 95 -4.29 -9.61 -8.65
CA TRP A 95 -3.19 -9.71 -7.68
C TRP A 95 -1.82 -9.85 -8.36
N ILE A 96 -1.70 -10.70 -9.38
CA ILE A 96 -0.47 -10.85 -10.16
C ILE A 96 -0.14 -9.56 -10.90
N GLY A 97 -1.14 -8.91 -11.49
CA GLY A 97 -0.97 -7.61 -12.16
C GLY A 97 -0.46 -6.54 -11.19
N MET A 98 -1.05 -6.44 -10.01
CA MET A 98 -0.61 -5.48 -8.99
C MET A 98 0.80 -5.78 -8.48
N ALA A 99 1.14 -7.04 -8.20
CA ALA A 99 2.49 -7.41 -7.79
C ALA A 99 3.53 -7.01 -8.84
N SER A 100 3.19 -7.14 -10.12
CA SER A 100 4.04 -6.73 -11.24
C SER A 100 4.17 -5.21 -11.31
N THR A 101 3.06 -4.48 -11.15
CA THR A 101 3.07 -3.01 -11.14
C THR A 101 3.91 -2.47 -9.98
N VAL A 102 3.74 -2.98 -8.75
CA VAL A 102 4.55 -2.54 -7.60
C VAL A 102 6.04 -2.75 -7.86
N ALA A 103 6.42 -3.90 -8.43
CA ALA A 103 7.83 -4.18 -8.72
C ALA A 103 8.44 -3.26 -9.79
N LEU A 104 7.62 -2.63 -10.63
CA LEU A 104 8.06 -1.77 -11.74
C LEU A 104 7.82 -0.28 -11.48
N THR A 105 7.05 0.06 -10.44
CA THR A 105 6.61 1.44 -10.20
C THR A 105 7.57 2.14 -9.26
N GLU A 106 8.23 3.16 -9.79
CA GLU A 106 8.81 4.24 -8.98
C GLU A 106 7.64 5.11 -8.49
N ASP A 107 7.53 5.38 -7.18
CA ASP A 107 6.48 6.20 -6.54
C ASP A 107 6.59 7.70 -6.91
N ARG A 108 6.60 8.01 -8.21
CA ARG A 108 6.83 9.34 -8.77
C ARG A 108 5.75 10.33 -8.36
N LEU A 109 4.50 9.89 -8.20
CA LEU A 109 3.40 10.75 -7.78
C LEU A 109 3.58 11.25 -6.35
N VAL A 110 3.98 10.35 -5.44
CA VAL A 110 4.25 10.70 -4.04
C VAL A 110 5.53 11.54 -3.95
N ASN A 111 6.59 11.13 -4.64
CA ASN A 111 7.86 11.84 -4.61
C ASN A 111 7.77 13.26 -5.23
N SER A 112 7.03 13.42 -6.32
CA SER A 112 6.81 14.75 -6.92
C SER A 112 6.00 15.68 -6.02
N SER A 113 4.97 15.15 -5.33
CA SER A 113 4.17 15.92 -4.37
C SER A 113 4.97 16.31 -3.14
N LEU A 114 5.79 15.41 -2.61
CA LEU A 114 6.71 15.73 -1.50
C LEU A 114 7.77 16.75 -1.93
N SER A 115 8.35 16.62 -3.14
CA SER A 115 9.37 17.53 -3.65
C SER A 115 8.83 18.94 -3.94
N SER A 116 7.55 19.07 -4.28
CA SER A 116 6.91 20.38 -4.46
C SER A 116 6.60 21.03 -3.11
N THR A 117 6.04 20.29 -2.15
CA THR A 117 5.59 20.83 -0.86
C THR A 117 6.73 21.09 0.11
N VAL A 118 7.84 20.34 0.06
CA VAL A 118 9.02 20.58 0.92
C VAL A 118 9.63 21.97 0.69
N LYS A 119 9.52 22.54 -0.52
CA LYS A 119 9.99 23.90 -0.84
C LYS A 119 9.18 24.99 -0.16
N GLU A 120 7.96 24.67 0.27
CA GLU A 120 7.08 25.58 1.00
C GLU A 120 7.08 25.32 2.52
N TYR A 121 7.96 24.43 3.00
CA TYR A 121 8.05 24.06 4.41
C TYR A 121 8.13 25.27 5.35
N ASP A 122 8.97 26.27 5.07
CA ASP A 122 9.09 27.46 5.93
C ASP A 122 7.97 28.50 5.72
N LYS A 123 7.21 28.38 4.63
CA LYS A 123 6.14 29.34 4.26
C LYS A 123 4.79 28.95 4.85
N ARG A 124 4.60 27.67 5.16
CA ARG A 124 3.30 27.06 5.47
C ARG A 124 3.40 26.24 6.76
N VAL A 125 2.75 26.74 7.82
CA VAL A 125 2.77 26.10 9.15
C VAL A 125 2.15 24.70 9.10
N ASP A 126 1.11 24.51 8.30
CA ASP A 126 0.47 23.23 8.01
C ASP A 126 1.43 22.22 7.39
N TYR A 127 2.19 22.63 6.37
CA TYR A 127 3.20 21.76 5.74
C TYR A 127 4.33 21.43 6.72
N ARG A 128 4.79 22.42 7.48
CA ARG A 128 5.84 22.21 8.49
C ARG A 128 5.44 21.16 9.52
N MET A 129 4.23 21.24 10.08
CA MET A 129 3.76 20.28 11.08
C MET A 129 3.65 18.86 10.52
N GLU A 130 3.10 18.71 9.31
CA GLU A 130 2.98 17.38 8.67
C GLU A 130 4.35 16.80 8.28
N PHE A 131 5.29 17.59 7.76
CA PHE A 131 6.66 17.14 7.51
C PHE A 131 7.38 16.76 8.80
N ASP A 132 7.27 17.57 9.86
CA ASP A 132 7.87 17.25 11.16
C ASP A 132 7.34 15.94 11.74
N HIS A 133 6.04 15.67 11.57
CA HIS A 133 5.43 14.42 11.98
C HIS A 133 5.90 13.25 11.10
N LEU A 134 5.91 13.41 9.78
CA LEU A 134 6.36 12.41 8.82
C LEU A 134 7.80 11.97 9.11
N GLN A 135 8.69 12.93 9.32
CA GLN A 135 10.11 12.68 9.56
C GLN A 135 10.39 11.97 10.88
N LYS A 136 9.65 12.32 11.93
CA LYS A 136 9.76 11.62 13.22
C LYS A 136 9.17 10.22 13.17
N SER A 137 8.07 10.02 12.43
CA SER A 137 7.39 8.73 12.33
C SER A 137 8.15 7.73 11.45
N PHE A 138 8.80 8.19 10.38
CA PHE A 138 9.50 7.34 9.42
C PHE A 138 11.02 7.43 9.49
N HIS A 139 11.56 8.25 10.39
CA HIS A 139 13.00 8.48 10.53
C HIS A 139 13.67 8.84 9.19
N CYS A 140 13.05 9.79 8.47
CA CYS A 140 13.49 10.27 7.15
C CYS A 140 13.73 11.78 7.16
N CYS A 141 14.35 12.32 6.11
CA CYS A 141 14.57 13.77 5.98
C CYS A 141 14.43 14.26 4.54
N GLY A 142 13.60 15.29 4.36
CA GLY A 142 13.25 15.86 3.05
C GLY A 142 12.34 14.96 2.22
N ALA A 143 12.20 15.29 0.93
CA ALA A 143 11.50 14.45 -0.04
C ALA A 143 12.45 13.38 -0.61
N ASN A 144 13.68 13.76 -0.89
CA ASN A 144 14.76 12.93 -1.42
C ASN A 144 16.05 13.05 -0.57
N SER A 145 16.29 14.22 0.03
CA SER A 145 17.49 14.51 0.81
C SER A 145 17.27 15.69 1.76
N GLU A 146 18.08 15.79 2.81
CA GLU A 146 18.18 16.98 3.65
C GLU A 146 18.48 18.28 2.88
N ASN A 147 19.09 18.16 1.70
CA ASN A 147 19.35 19.28 0.81
C ASN A 147 18.07 19.89 0.20
N ASP A 148 16.93 19.22 0.30
CA ASP A 148 15.65 19.76 -0.16
C ASP A 148 15.21 21.00 0.63
N TYR A 149 15.74 21.19 1.84
CA TYR A 149 15.56 22.38 2.67
C TYR A 149 16.50 23.53 2.32
N ARG A 150 17.40 23.35 1.35
CA ARG A 150 18.39 24.37 1.01
C ARG A 150 17.71 25.51 0.24
N HIS A 151 17.66 26.68 0.87
CA HIS A 151 17.22 27.90 0.19
C HIS A 151 18.34 28.52 -0.64
N PRO A 152 18.06 28.93 -1.90
CA PRO A 152 19.05 29.54 -2.77
C PRO A 152 19.61 30.87 -2.22
N GLN A 153 18.90 31.48 -1.26
CA GLN A 153 19.31 32.73 -0.60
C GLN A 153 20.29 32.54 0.57
N TYR A 154 20.42 31.32 1.11
CA TYR A 154 21.33 31.00 2.22
C TYR A 154 22.45 30.07 1.74
N THR A 155 23.60 30.66 1.40
CA THR A 155 24.73 29.98 0.76
C THR A 155 25.65 29.21 1.73
N ARG A 156 25.52 29.38 3.05
CA ARG A 156 26.55 28.93 4.01
C ARG A 156 26.15 27.82 4.98
N SER A 157 24.87 27.44 5.09
CA SER A 157 24.43 26.37 5.98
C SER A 157 23.06 25.82 5.56
N VAL A 158 22.94 24.51 5.38
CA VAL A 158 21.63 23.85 5.25
C VAL A 158 20.95 23.91 6.61
N LEU A 159 19.92 24.73 6.75
CA LEU A 159 19.13 24.80 7.98
C LEU A 159 18.14 23.63 7.97
N THR A 160 18.62 22.44 8.37
CA THR A 160 17.77 21.26 8.47
C THR A 160 16.79 21.39 9.64
N PRO A 161 15.52 20.98 9.46
CA PRO A 161 14.55 20.89 10.54
C PRO A 161 15.06 20.09 11.74
N ALA A 162 14.64 20.45 12.96
CA ALA A 162 14.98 19.69 14.16
C ALA A 162 14.39 18.26 14.12
N SER A 163 13.27 18.08 13.40
CA SER A 163 12.62 16.81 13.10
C SER A 163 13.48 15.85 12.26
N CYS A 164 14.46 16.37 11.50
CA CYS A 164 15.39 15.57 10.70
C CYS A 164 16.60 15.02 11.49
N LYS A 165 16.75 15.35 12.78
CA LYS A 165 17.96 15.01 13.56
C LYS A 165 17.70 13.85 14.52
N TYR A 166 18.63 12.90 14.54
CA TYR A 166 18.78 11.91 15.60
C TYR A 166 20.10 12.18 16.32
N ASP A 167 20.01 12.69 17.55
CA ASP A 167 21.16 13.16 18.33
C ASP A 167 21.97 14.26 17.59
N ARG A 168 23.17 13.95 17.07
CA ARG A 168 24.02 14.88 16.28
C ARG A 168 23.99 14.65 14.77
N PHE A 169 23.32 13.61 14.27
CA PHE A 169 23.33 13.23 12.86
C PHE A 169 21.94 13.39 12.22
N ALA A 170 21.89 13.73 10.94
CA ALA A 170 20.63 13.73 10.19
C ALA A 170 20.21 12.29 9.85
N TYR A 171 18.90 12.05 9.72
CA TYR A 171 18.42 10.75 9.28
C TYR A 171 19.02 10.36 7.92
N PRO A 172 19.44 9.09 7.74
CA PRO A 172 19.92 8.62 6.46
C PRO A 172 18.80 8.70 5.41
N LYS A 173 19.19 8.74 4.14
CA LYS A 173 18.25 8.62 3.03
C LYS A 173 17.44 7.33 3.20
N VAL A 174 16.12 7.41 3.05
CA VAL A 174 15.27 6.22 3.04
C VAL A 174 15.70 5.35 1.86
N SER A 175 16.30 4.20 2.16
CA SER A 175 16.55 3.16 1.17
C SER A 175 15.22 2.50 0.85
N GLN A 176 14.68 2.77 -0.35
CA GLN A 176 13.63 1.98 -0.97
C GLN A 176 14.17 0.60 -1.34
#